data_AF-A0A924F8I0-F1
#
_entry.id   AF-A0A924F8I0-F1
#
_cell.length_a   1.000
_cell.length_b   1.000
_cell.length_c   1.000
_cell.angle_alpha   90.00
_cell.angle_beta   90.00
_cell.angle_gamma   90.00
#
_symmetry.space_group_name_H-M   'P 1'
#
loop_
_entity.id
_entity.type
_entity.pdbx_description
1 polymer ?
#
loop_
_entity_poly.entity_id
_entity_poly.type
_entity_poly.pdbx_seq_one_letter_code
_entity_poly.pdbx_strand_id
1 'polypeptide(L)'
;MITKDQLTKEQQEFFKKHKVSYELLYDAKGMGMSDELKADMSELDAVIAVNTEECENDSTHHLRTIAGFCPQCDPSKVAAALVEHKVGFVYIAGSLKGKLIKVGCTGDTKGRVNDLNTALTKHANYDDWVILYEAKTLKIGKVERTIHSELHNYKTSRQHTKAGKLQNAHDIYQCSYNKARNVITQLQDDVKVAFTQVKEKTQVSEGYQFANLRTS
;
A
#
# COMPACT_ATOMS: atom_id res chain seq x y z
N MET A 1 -16.47 -7.47 -15.81
CA MET A 1 -15.16 -6.94 -16.24
C MET A 1 -15.30 -6.40 -17.64
N ILE A 2 -14.76 -5.21 -17.90
CA ILE A 2 -14.77 -4.58 -19.22
C ILE A 2 -13.78 -5.28 -20.15
N THR A 3 -14.19 -5.54 -21.38
CA THR A 3 -13.28 -5.94 -22.45
C THR A 3 -12.86 -4.73 -23.27
N LYS A 4 -11.69 -4.82 -23.91
CA LYS A 4 -11.11 -3.75 -24.73
C LYS A 4 -12.09 -3.21 -25.78
N ASP A 5 -12.93 -4.07 -26.35
CA ASP A 5 -13.85 -3.75 -27.44
C ASP A 5 -15.03 -2.86 -26.98
N GLN A 6 -15.25 -2.74 -25.67
CA GLN A 6 -16.26 -1.85 -25.08
C GLN A 6 -15.74 -0.43 -24.83
N LEU A 7 -14.46 -0.16 -25.08
CA LEU A 7 -13.82 1.14 -24.89
C LEU A 7 -13.65 1.88 -26.21
N THR A 8 -13.82 3.20 -26.20
CA THR A 8 -13.49 4.04 -27.35
C THR A 8 -11.98 3.99 -27.64
N LYS A 9 -11.58 4.33 -28.88
CA LYS A 9 -10.15 4.37 -29.24
C LYS A 9 -9.35 5.32 -28.34
N GLU A 10 -9.92 6.47 -28.01
CA GLU A 10 -9.30 7.45 -27.12
C GLU A 10 -9.10 6.89 -25.71
N GLN A 11 -10.12 6.23 -25.14
CA GLN A 11 -10.00 5.57 -23.83
C GLN A 11 -8.92 4.47 -23.86
N GLN A 12 -8.87 3.66 -24.92
CA GLN A 12 -7.85 2.63 -25.08
C GLN A 12 -6.43 3.25 -25.12
N GLU A 13 -6.24 4.34 -25.85
CA GLU A 13 -4.97 5.06 -25.93
C GLU A 13 -4.59 5.69 -24.58
N PHE A 14 -5.56 6.28 -23.87
CA PHE A 14 -5.37 6.83 -22.53
C PHE A 14 -4.87 5.75 -21.55
N PHE A 15 -5.57 4.62 -21.46
CA PHE A 15 -5.18 3.55 -20.54
C PHE A 15 -3.84 2.91 -20.92
N LYS A 16 -3.55 2.77 -22.21
CA LYS A 16 -2.25 2.29 -22.69
C LYS A 16 -1.12 3.24 -22.29
N LYS A 17 -1.30 4.55 -22.50
CA LYS A 17 -0.33 5.59 -22.14
C LYS A 17 -0.03 5.59 -20.64
N HIS A 18 -1.06 5.42 -19.82
CA HIS A 18 -0.94 5.44 -18.36
C HIS A 18 -0.74 4.05 -17.71
N LYS A 19 -0.56 3.00 -18.51
CA LYS A 19 -0.31 1.61 -18.07
C LYS A 19 -1.39 1.08 -17.12
N VAL A 20 -2.65 1.43 -17.38
CA VAL A 20 -3.80 0.93 -16.63
C VAL A 20 -4.23 -0.40 -17.25
N SER A 21 -4.29 -1.47 -16.44
CA SER A 21 -4.86 -2.75 -16.86
C SER A 21 -6.39 -2.65 -16.97
N TYR A 22 -6.98 -3.27 -17.99
CA TYR A 22 -8.44 -3.30 -18.16
C TYR A 22 -9.17 -4.04 -17.03
N GLU A 23 -8.47 -4.93 -16.32
CA GLU A 23 -8.99 -5.59 -15.11
C GLU A 23 -9.28 -4.61 -13.98
N LEU A 24 -8.66 -3.44 -13.99
CA LEU A 24 -8.86 -2.39 -12.99
C LEU A 24 -9.97 -1.39 -13.40
N LEU A 25 -10.74 -1.71 -14.45
CA LEU A 25 -11.82 -0.86 -14.95
C LEU A 25 -13.20 -1.39 -14.55
N TYR A 26 -14.10 -0.47 -14.24
CA TYR A 26 -15.51 -0.74 -13.97
C TYR A 26 -16.41 0.02 -14.96
N ASP A 27 -17.47 -0.60 -15.47
CA ASP A 27 -18.42 0.06 -16.37
C ASP A 27 -19.54 0.71 -15.56
N ALA A 28 -19.52 2.04 -15.43
CA ALA A 28 -20.51 2.77 -14.68
C ALA A 28 -21.86 2.87 -15.40
N LYS A 29 -21.94 2.52 -16.69
CA LYS A 29 -23.20 2.52 -17.47
C LYS A 29 -23.99 3.84 -17.38
N GLY A 30 -23.29 4.96 -17.35
CA GLY A 30 -23.85 6.31 -17.24
C GLY A 30 -24.11 6.77 -15.81
N MET A 31 -23.75 6.00 -14.77
CA MET A 31 -23.93 6.39 -13.38
C MET A 31 -22.85 7.39 -12.93
N GLY A 32 -23.26 8.32 -12.05
CA GLY A 32 -22.35 9.13 -11.26
C GLY A 32 -21.65 8.31 -10.16
N MET A 33 -20.68 8.93 -9.48
CA MET A 33 -19.86 8.28 -8.45
C MET A 33 -20.60 8.14 -7.11
N SER A 34 -21.67 7.34 -7.07
CA SER A 34 -22.41 7.01 -5.86
C SER A 34 -21.60 6.10 -4.92
N ASP A 35 -22.06 5.96 -3.68
CA ASP A 35 -21.40 5.09 -2.71
C ASP A 35 -21.62 3.60 -3.05
N GLU A 36 -22.74 3.25 -3.68
CA GLU A 36 -22.97 1.92 -4.23
C GLU A 36 -21.97 1.60 -5.34
N LEU A 37 -21.75 2.52 -6.28
CA LEU A 37 -20.77 2.32 -7.36
C LEU A 37 -19.35 2.14 -6.80
N LYS A 38 -18.96 2.93 -5.80
CA LYS A 38 -17.66 2.80 -5.14
C LYS A 38 -17.53 1.46 -4.40
N ALA A 39 -18.61 0.97 -3.79
CA ALA A 39 -18.63 -0.33 -3.13
C ALA A 39 -18.41 -1.46 -4.15
N ASP A 40 -19.14 -1.43 -5.28
CA ASP A 40 -18.97 -2.39 -6.37
C ASP A 40 -17.55 -2.36 -6.97
N MET A 41 -17.02 -1.16 -7.20
CA MET A 41 -15.63 -0.99 -7.66
C MET A 41 -14.64 -1.58 -6.66
N SER A 42 -14.85 -1.37 -5.36
CA SER A 42 -13.99 -1.91 -4.31
C SER A 42 -14.04 -3.43 -4.22
N GLU A 43 -15.23 -4.01 -4.39
CA GLU A 43 -15.43 -5.47 -4.41
C GLU A 43 -14.69 -6.11 -5.58
N LEU A 44 -14.71 -5.46 -6.75
CA LEU A 44 -14.07 -5.93 -7.97
C LEU A 44 -12.61 -5.46 -8.14
N ASP A 45 -12.04 -4.80 -7.14
CA ASP A 45 -10.68 -4.24 -7.19
C ASP A 45 -10.46 -3.27 -8.39
N ALA A 46 -11.54 -2.64 -8.87
CA ALA A 46 -11.49 -1.66 -9.94
C ALA A 46 -11.17 -0.26 -9.39
N VAL A 47 -10.33 0.48 -10.09
CA VAL A 47 -9.81 1.79 -9.63
C VAL A 47 -10.27 2.96 -10.50
N ILE A 48 -10.75 2.67 -11.72
CA ILE A 48 -11.29 3.67 -12.64
C ILE A 48 -12.63 3.17 -13.19
N ALA A 49 -13.66 3.97 -13.01
CA ALA A 49 -14.93 3.83 -13.68
C ALA A 49 -14.84 4.46 -15.08
N VAL A 50 -15.39 3.77 -16.07
CA VAL A 50 -15.59 4.25 -17.45
C VAL A 50 -17.07 4.39 -17.73
N ASN A 51 -17.41 5.14 -18.78
CA ASN A 51 -18.80 5.45 -19.15
C ASN A 51 -19.56 6.07 -17.98
N THR A 52 -18.92 6.95 -17.21
CA THR A 52 -19.58 7.69 -16.12
C THR A 52 -20.43 8.82 -16.68
N GLU A 53 -21.16 9.51 -15.80
CA GLU A 53 -21.63 10.87 -16.10
C GLU A 53 -20.48 11.78 -16.57
N GLU A 54 -20.86 12.80 -17.34
CA GLU A 54 -19.94 13.80 -17.89
C GLU A 54 -19.09 14.46 -16.80
N CYS A 55 -17.88 14.85 -17.15
CA CYS A 55 -17.06 15.66 -16.27
C CYS A 55 -17.53 17.12 -16.26
N GLU A 56 -17.57 17.72 -15.06
CA GLU A 56 -17.89 19.14 -14.89
C GLU A 56 -16.96 20.08 -15.69
N ASN A 57 -15.70 19.67 -15.90
CA ASN A 57 -14.72 20.49 -16.61
C ASN A 57 -14.72 20.26 -18.13
N ASP A 58 -15.19 19.10 -18.59
CA ASP A 58 -15.18 18.71 -20.01
C ASP A 58 -16.22 17.61 -20.25
N SER A 59 -17.29 17.94 -20.99
CA SER A 59 -18.39 17.01 -21.27
C SER A 59 -18.01 15.81 -22.13
N THR A 60 -16.83 15.81 -22.75
CA THR A 60 -16.33 14.64 -23.49
C THR A 60 -15.69 13.59 -22.59
N HIS A 61 -15.40 13.93 -21.33
CA HIS A 61 -14.79 13.02 -20.38
C HIS A 61 -15.83 12.21 -19.61
N HIS A 62 -15.72 10.89 -19.70
CA HIS A 62 -16.59 9.92 -19.03
C HIS A 62 -15.80 8.93 -18.17
N LEU A 63 -14.70 9.40 -17.59
CA LEU A 63 -13.84 8.63 -16.71
C LEU A 63 -13.82 9.23 -15.31
N ARG A 64 -13.90 8.38 -14.29
CA ARG A 64 -13.70 8.78 -12.89
C ARG A 64 -12.83 7.76 -12.16
N THR A 65 -11.89 8.23 -11.35
CA THR A 65 -11.22 7.36 -10.38
C THR A 65 -12.20 6.93 -9.30
N ILE A 66 -11.88 5.89 -8.53
CA ILE A 66 -12.70 5.47 -7.38
C ILE A 66 -12.93 6.60 -6.36
N ALA A 67 -12.00 7.56 -6.28
CA ALA A 67 -12.11 8.77 -5.46
C ALA A 67 -12.95 9.89 -6.10
N GLY A 68 -13.51 9.66 -7.29
CA GLY A 68 -14.41 10.60 -7.99
C GLY A 68 -13.72 11.65 -8.86
N PHE A 69 -12.39 11.60 -9.02
CA PHE A 69 -11.67 12.56 -9.85
C PHE A 69 -11.66 12.17 -11.32
N CYS A 70 -11.74 13.15 -12.22
CA CYS A 70 -11.53 12.90 -13.64
C CYS A 70 -10.02 12.71 -13.95
N PRO A 71 -9.58 11.51 -14.38
CA PRO A 71 -8.18 11.26 -14.67
C PRO A 71 -7.71 11.90 -15.99
N GLN A 72 -8.62 12.29 -16.89
CA GLN A 72 -8.27 12.97 -18.14
C GLN A 72 -7.92 14.44 -17.89
N CYS A 73 -8.64 15.12 -16.98
CA CYS A 73 -8.30 16.49 -16.55
C CYS A 73 -7.02 16.55 -15.73
N ASP A 74 -6.81 15.57 -14.83
CA ASP A 74 -5.60 15.47 -14.02
C ASP A 74 -5.04 14.03 -14.06
N PRO A 75 -4.10 13.76 -14.99
CA PRO A 75 -3.48 12.44 -15.11
C PRO A 75 -2.71 11.98 -13.87
N SER A 76 -2.35 12.87 -12.94
CA SER A 76 -1.72 12.47 -11.67
C SER A 76 -2.64 11.60 -10.82
N LYS A 77 -3.96 11.74 -10.99
CA LYS A 77 -4.98 10.95 -10.28
C LYS A 77 -4.98 9.49 -10.71
N VAL A 78 -4.51 9.15 -11.91
CA VAL A 78 -4.32 7.77 -12.34
C VAL A 78 -3.28 7.08 -11.47
N ALA A 79 -2.12 7.71 -11.29
CA ALA A 79 -1.06 7.14 -10.46
C ALA A 79 -1.55 6.93 -9.03
N ALA A 80 -2.25 7.92 -8.45
CA ALA A 80 -2.83 7.83 -7.11
C ALA A 80 -3.84 6.66 -6.98
N ALA A 81 -4.73 6.47 -7.97
CA ALA A 81 -5.69 5.37 -7.98
C ALA A 81 -4.99 3.99 -8.10
N LEU A 82 -3.88 3.91 -8.83
CA LEU A 82 -3.11 2.67 -9.02
C LEU A 82 -2.19 2.32 -7.84
N VAL A 83 -1.92 3.24 -6.90
CA VAL A 83 -0.98 3.01 -5.79
C VAL A 83 -1.33 1.73 -5.01
N GLU A 84 -2.63 1.45 -4.85
CA GLU A 84 -3.09 0.27 -4.10
C GLU A 84 -2.68 -1.04 -4.77
N HIS A 85 -2.59 -1.07 -6.10
CA HIS A 85 -2.33 -2.23 -6.95
C HIS A 85 -0.87 -2.30 -7.42
N LYS A 86 0.03 -1.63 -6.70
CA LYS A 86 1.45 -1.70 -6.99
C LYS A 86 2.02 -3.03 -6.49
N VAL A 87 2.78 -3.69 -7.36
CA VAL A 87 3.52 -4.91 -7.02
C VAL A 87 4.75 -4.57 -6.18
N GLY A 88 5.01 -5.36 -5.15
CA GLY A 88 6.19 -5.24 -4.31
C GLY A 88 6.19 -6.22 -3.17
N PHE A 89 6.94 -5.91 -2.13
CA PHE A 89 7.09 -6.71 -0.92
C PHE A 89 6.53 -5.96 0.28
N VAL A 90 5.73 -6.64 1.08
CA VAL A 90 5.53 -6.28 2.50
C VAL A 90 6.66 -6.92 3.31
N TYR A 91 7.18 -6.21 4.31
CA TYR A 91 8.21 -6.75 5.19
C TYR A 91 8.01 -6.34 6.64
N ILE A 92 8.53 -7.18 7.54
CA ILE A 92 8.68 -6.87 8.97
C ILE A 92 10.18 -6.79 9.25
N ALA A 93 10.61 -5.65 9.79
CA ALA A 93 11.96 -5.46 10.33
C ALA A 93 11.90 -5.27 11.85
N GLY A 94 12.92 -5.73 12.57
CA GLY A 94 13.04 -5.51 14.01
C GLY A 94 14.37 -4.90 14.38
N SER A 95 14.37 -4.05 15.42
CA SER A 95 15.56 -3.57 16.12
C SER A 95 15.54 -4.07 17.57
N LEU A 96 16.60 -4.73 18.00
CA LEU A 96 16.76 -5.20 19.39
C LEU A 96 17.14 -4.04 20.32
N LYS A 97 18.02 -3.14 19.86
CA LYS A 97 18.43 -1.94 20.60
C LYS A 97 17.23 -1.05 20.93
N GLY A 98 16.32 -0.89 19.96
CA GLY A 98 15.11 -0.09 20.15
C GLY A 98 13.95 -0.84 20.80
N LYS A 99 13.96 -2.18 20.75
CA LYS A 99 12.79 -3.02 21.04
C LYS A 99 11.58 -2.58 20.19
N LEU A 100 11.83 -2.38 18.90
CA LEU A 100 10.86 -1.84 17.94
C LEU A 100 10.67 -2.79 16.77
N ILE A 101 9.44 -2.84 16.27
CA ILE A 101 9.08 -3.46 15.00
C ILE A 101 8.76 -2.36 13.99
N LYS A 102 9.24 -2.52 12.76
CA LYS A 102 8.85 -1.72 11.60
C LYS A 102 8.12 -2.63 10.62
N VAL A 103 6.96 -2.19 10.16
CA VAL A 103 6.25 -2.87 9.07
C VAL A 103 6.08 -1.88 7.94
N GLY A 104 6.40 -2.29 6.72
CA GLY A 104 6.28 -1.41 5.56
C GLY A 104 6.32 -2.15 4.24
N CYS A 105 6.19 -1.39 3.15
CA CYS A 105 6.24 -1.92 1.79
C CYS A 105 7.42 -1.35 0.98
N THR A 106 7.92 -2.13 0.03
CA THR A 106 9.04 -1.74 -0.86
C THR A 106 9.07 -2.56 -2.14
N GLY A 107 9.68 -2.02 -3.20
CA GLY A 107 10.03 -2.81 -4.40
C GLY A 107 11.30 -3.65 -4.21
N ASP A 108 12.17 -3.26 -3.27
CA ASP A 108 13.44 -3.92 -2.95
C ASP A 108 13.65 -3.94 -1.43
N THR A 109 13.60 -5.13 -0.83
CA THR A 109 13.78 -5.35 0.60
C THR A 109 15.25 -5.31 1.03
N LYS A 110 16.17 -5.70 0.15
CA LYS A 110 17.62 -5.71 0.43
C LYS A 110 18.16 -4.28 0.46
N GLY A 111 17.85 -3.47 -0.54
CA GLY A 111 18.17 -2.04 -0.51
C GLY A 111 17.54 -1.36 0.70
N ARG A 112 16.28 -1.68 1.00
CA ARG A 112 15.56 -1.09 2.14
C ARG A 112 16.21 -1.37 3.49
N VAL A 113 16.66 -2.59 3.77
CA VAL A 113 17.31 -2.89 5.07
C VAL A 113 18.66 -2.19 5.21
N ASN A 114 19.41 -2.05 4.11
CA ASN A 114 20.64 -1.27 4.11
C ASN A 114 20.34 0.18 4.45
N ASP A 115 19.34 0.79 3.80
CA ASP A 115 18.92 2.17 4.04
C ASP A 115 18.59 2.43 5.51
N LEU A 116 17.81 1.52 6.13
CA LEU A 116 17.41 1.63 7.55
C LEU A 116 18.62 1.73 8.50
N ASN A 117 19.72 1.07 8.15
CA ASN A 117 20.93 0.97 8.98
C ASN A 117 22.04 1.93 8.57
N THR A 118 21.88 2.69 7.49
CA THR A 118 22.89 3.67 7.08
C THR A 118 23.08 4.76 8.13
N ALA A 119 24.31 5.27 8.28
CA ALA A 119 24.60 6.40 9.17
C ALA A 119 23.80 7.68 8.83
N LEU A 120 23.40 7.83 7.56
CA LEU A 120 22.61 8.96 7.07
C LEU A 120 21.12 8.88 7.40
N THR A 121 20.61 7.69 7.73
CA THR A 121 19.20 7.47 8.02
C THR A 121 18.98 7.03 9.45
N LYS A 122 19.74 6.04 9.96
CA LYS A 122 19.57 5.39 11.27
C LYS A 122 18.12 5.42 11.70
N HIS A 123 17.26 4.70 10.98
CA HIS A 123 15.81 4.90 11.08
C HIS A 123 15.36 4.80 12.55
N ALA A 124 14.62 5.81 13.02
CA ALA A 124 14.23 5.94 14.43
C ALA A 124 15.41 5.98 15.45
N ASN A 125 16.59 6.42 15.02
CA ASN A 125 17.88 6.41 15.72
C ASN A 125 18.50 5.03 15.98
N TYR A 126 18.08 4.00 15.25
CA TYR A 126 18.63 2.64 15.38
C TYR A 126 19.27 2.16 14.06
N ASP A 127 20.28 1.30 14.16
CA ASP A 127 21.11 0.80 13.06
C ASP A 127 21.31 -0.74 13.10
N ASP A 128 20.52 -1.44 13.91
CA ASP A 128 20.49 -2.89 14.05
C ASP A 128 19.22 -3.51 13.46
N TRP A 129 18.59 -2.84 12.48
CA TRP A 129 17.39 -3.32 11.84
C TRP A 129 17.66 -4.59 11.02
N VAL A 130 16.89 -5.64 11.29
CA VAL A 130 16.96 -6.90 10.56
C VAL A 130 15.61 -7.21 9.93
N ILE A 131 15.57 -7.54 8.63
CA ILE A 131 14.36 -8.13 8.01
C ILE A 131 14.13 -9.51 8.62
N LEU A 132 12.99 -9.65 9.30
CA LEU A 132 12.51 -10.88 9.93
C LEU A 132 11.56 -11.65 9.01
N TYR A 133 10.77 -10.90 8.23
CA TYR A 133 9.78 -11.43 7.30
C TYR A 133 9.72 -10.57 6.04
N GLU A 134 9.55 -11.20 4.89
CA GLU A 134 9.14 -10.56 3.65
C GLU A 134 8.19 -11.45 2.85
N ALA A 135 7.23 -10.84 2.16
CA ALA A 135 6.37 -11.53 1.21
C ALA A 135 5.99 -10.61 0.06
N LYS A 136 5.98 -11.16 -1.15
CA LYS A 136 5.58 -10.46 -2.37
C LYS A 136 4.05 -10.41 -2.48
N THR A 137 3.52 -9.24 -2.83
CA THR A 137 2.10 -9.02 -3.10
C THR A 137 1.93 -8.13 -4.33
N LEU A 138 0.76 -8.22 -4.95
CA LEU A 138 0.34 -7.34 -6.03
C LEU A 138 -0.36 -6.06 -5.52
N LYS A 139 -0.62 -5.96 -4.21
CA LYS A 139 -1.46 -4.91 -3.62
C LYS A 139 -0.76 -4.17 -2.46
N ILE A 140 0.46 -3.68 -2.65
CA ILE A 140 1.26 -3.14 -1.52
C ILE A 140 0.59 -1.94 -0.84
N GLY A 141 -0.13 -1.08 -1.57
CA GLY A 141 -0.78 0.09 -0.97
C GLY A 141 -1.98 -0.31 -0.11
N LYS A 142 -2.77 -1.32 -0.54
CA LYS A 142 -3.86 -1.90 0.27
C LYS A 142 -3.30 -2.52 1.55
N VAL A 143 -2.25 -3.33 1.42
CA VAL A 143 -1.58 -3.98 2.56
C VAL A 143 -1.03 -2.96 3.55
N GLU A 144 -0.30 -1.95 3.08
CA GLU A 144 0.30 -0.93 3.94
C GLU A 144 -0.76 -0.20 4.77
N ARG A 145 -1.83 0.28 4.14
CA ARG A 145 -2.91 0.97 4.86
C ARG A 145 -3.59 0.08 5.90
N THR A 146 -3.92 -1.16 5.56
CA THR A 146 -4.61 -2.02 6.52
C THR A 146 -3.69 -2.37 7.70
N ILE A 147 -2.40 -2.66 7.46
CA ILE A 147 -1.42 -2.85 8.53
C ILE A 147 -1.34 -1.63 9.45
N HIS A 148 -1.27 -0.42 8.88
CA HIS A 148 -1.23 0.81 9.67
C HIS A 148 -2.48 0.99 10.53
N SER A 149 -3.66 0.61 10.03
CA SER A 149 -4.91 0.65 10.78
C SER A 149 -4.93 -0.38 11.93
N GLU A 150 -4.59 -1.64 11.63
CA GLU A 150 -4.60 -2.74 12.60
C GLU A 150 -3.55 -2.58 13.70
N LEU A 151 -2.39 -2.00 13.37
CA LEU A 151 -1.31 -1.75 14.33
C LEU A 151 -1.33 -0.35 14.94
N HIS A 152 -2.34 0.50 14.64
CA HIS A 152 -2.34 1.90 15.08
C HIS A 152 -2.17 2.05 16.59
N ASN A 153 -2.81 1.16 17.36
CA ASN A 153 -2.75 1.16 18.83
C ASN A 153 -1.35 0.89 19.37
N TYR A 154 -0.41 0.35 18.58
CA TYR A 154 0.96 0.05 18.99
C TYR A 154 1.98 1.01 18.38
N LYS A 155 1.50 1.97 17.58
CA LYS A 155 2.32 2.87 16.78
C LYS A 155 3.05 3.86 17.69
N THR A 156 4.36 3.95 17.56
CA THR A 156 5.15 4.97 18.28
C THR A 156 5.78 5.93 17.28
N SER A 157 6.19 7.10 17.75
CA SER A 157 7.02 8.03 17.00
C SER A 157 8.42 8.11 17.61
N ARG A 158 9.44 8.20 16.75
CA ARG A 158 10.82 8.48 17.14
C ARG A 158 11.41 9.49 16.16
N GLN A 159 11.95 10.58 16.68
CA GLN A 159 12.70 11.54 15.88
C GLN A 159 14.03 10.92 15.46
N HIS A 160 14.44 11.16 14.22
CA HIS A 160 15.76 10.81 13.72
C HIS A 160 16.21 11.83 12.66
N THR A 161 17.51 11.90 12.44
CA THR A 161 18.06 12.76 11.38
C THR A 161 18.25 11.94 10.12
N LYS A 162 17.55 12.33 9.06
CA LYS A 162 17.70 11.73 7.73
C LYS A 162 18.20 12.78 6.75
N ALA A 163 19.39 12.53 6.19
CA ALA A 163 20.07 13.46 5.25
C ALA A 163 20.14 14.90 5.80
N GLY A 164 20.51 15.05 7.08
CA GLY A 164 20.64 16.35 7.75
C GLY A 164 19.35 17.03 8.17
N LYS A 165 18.17 16.41 7.93
CA LYS A 165 16.87 16.94 8.36
C LYS A 165 16.27 16.09 9.46
N LEU A 166 15.71 16.74 10.48
CA LEU A 166 14.96 16.07 11.54
C LEU A 166 13.63 15.55 10.99
N GLN A 167 13.35 14.27 11.19
CA GLN A 167 12.13 13.59 10.72
C GLN A 167 11.59 12.67 11.81
N ASN A 168 10.28 12.45 11.81
CA ASN A 168 9.62 11.48 12.68
C ASN A 168 9.43 10.15 11.93
N ALA A 169 9.87 9.05 12.53
CA ALA A 169 9.53 7.71 12.07
C ALA A 169 8.10 7.37 12.52
N HIS A 170 7.16 7.30 11.57
CA HIS A 170 5.75 7.01 11.83
C HIS A 170 5.33 5.58 11.48
N ASP A 171 6.27 4.71 11.15
CA ASP A 171 6.01 3.34 10.68
C ASP A 171 6.67 2.30 11.60
N ILE A 172 6.82 2.65 12.87
CA ILE A 172 7.40 1.82 13.92
C ILE A 172 6.38 1.57 15.03
N TYR A 173 6.49 0.41 15.64
CA TYR A 173 5.51 -0.15 16.56
C TYR A 173 6.21 -0.77 17.77
N GLN A 174 5.62 -0.58 18.94
CA GLN A 174 6.01 -1.26 20.18
C GLN A 174 5.18 -2.53 20.35
N CYS A 175 5.49 -3.54 19.55
CA CYS A 175 4.82 -4.83 19.61
C CYS A 175 5.80 -5.98 19.36
N SER A 176 5.34 -7.19 19.66
CA SER A 176 6.03 -8.42 19.29
C SER A 176 6.03 -8.65 17.78
N TYR A 177 7.06 -9.35 17.29
CA TYR A 177 7.08 -9.88 15.94
C TYR A 177 5.81 -10.67 15.62
N ASN A 178 5.37 -11.55 16.52
CA ASN A 178 4.16 -12.36 16.31
C ASN A 178 2.91 -11.50 16.14
N LYS A 179 2.77 -10.39 16.89
CA LYS A 179 1.64 -9.47 16.71
C LYS A 179 1.62 -8.87 15.31
N ALA A 180 2.76 -8.41 14.81
CA ALA A 180 2.87 -7.88 13.46
C ALA A 180 2.65 -8.96 12.38
N ARG A 181 3.21 -10.15 12.58
CA ARG A 181 3.07 -11.30 11.66
C ARG A 181 1.62 -11.78 11.56
N ASN A 182 0.90 -11.83 12.67
CA ASN A 182 -0.51 -12.22 12.72
C ASN A 182 -1.38 -11.26 11.92
N VAL A 183 -1.13 -9.95 11.99
CA VAL A 183 -1.85 -8.96 11.15
C VAL A 183 -1.63 -9.27 9.66
N ILE A 184 -0.39 -9.54 9.25
CA ILE A 184 -0.11 -9.90 7.85
C ILE A 184 -0.83 -11.20 7.45
N THR A 185 -0.86 -12.22 8.32
CA THR A 185 -1.59 -13.46 8.04
C THR A 185 -3.09 -13.22 7.91
N GLN A 186 -3.69 -12.46 8.82
CA GLN A 186 -5.12 -12.13 8.79
C GLN A 186 -5.51 -11.40 7.50
N LEU A 187 -4.64 -10.54 6.97
CA LEU A 187 -4.89 -9.87 5.68
C LEU A 187 -4.98 -10.83 4.49
N GLN A 188 -4.29 -11.96 4.56
CA GLN A 188 -4.38 -12.98 3.52
C GLN A 188 -5.80 -13.54 3.44
N ASP A 189 -6.43 -13.73 4.59
CA ASP A 189 -7.74 -14.36 4.74
C ASP A 189 -8.88 -13.34 4.56
N ASP A 190 -8.80 -12.18 5.24
CA ASP A 190 -9.90 -11.22 5.32
C ASP A 190 -10.01 -10.31 4.08
N VAL A 191 -8.87 -9.97 3.46
CA VAL A 191 -8.79 -8.94 2.40
C VAL A 191 -8.49 -9.54 1.02
N LYS A 192 -8.46 -10.89 0.93
CA LYS A 192 -8.12 -11.65 -0.29
C LYS A 192 -6.82 -11.15 -0.94
N VAL A 193 -5.81 -10.87 -0.12
CA VAL A 193 -4.49 -10.48 -0.62
C VAL A 193 -3.60 -11.72 -0.72
N ALA A 194 -3.18 -12.06 -1.94
CA ALA A 194 -2.21 -13.12 -2.14
C ALA A 194 -0.80 -12.66 -1.73
N PHE A 195 -0.17 -13.45 -0.86
CA PHE A 195 1.25 -13.36 -0.54
C PHE A 195 2.01 -14.52 -1.19
N THR A 196 3.08 -14.19 -1.90
CA THR A 196 3.95 -15.14 -2.60
C THR A 196 5.40 -14.88 -2.24
N GLN A 197 6.32 -15.79 -2.57
CA GLN A 197 7.76 -15.64 -2.27
C GLN A 197 8.04 -15.29 -0.79
N VAL A 198 7.31 -15.93 0.12
CA VAL A 198 7.43 -15.68 1.55
C VAL A 198 8.82 -16.13 2.03
N LYS A 199 9.54 -15.25 2.72
CA LYS A 199 10.76 -15.59 3.44
C LYS A 199 10.65 -15.12 4.88
N GLU A 200 10.97 -16.01 5.81
CA GLU A 200 10.83 -15.77 7.24
C GLU A 200 12.07 -16.32 7.97
N LYS A 201 12.65 -15.50 8.86
CA LYS A 201 13.81 -15.88 9.68
C LYS A 201 13.33 -16.36 11.05
N THR A 202 12.64 -17.50 11.08
CA THR A 202 12.01 -18.06 12.28
C THR A 202 12.95 -18.12 13.49
N GLN A 203 14.17 -18.64 13.33
CA GLN A 203 15.14 -18.72 14.44
C GLN A 203 15.62 -17.37 14.98
N VAL A 204 15.61 -16.32 14.14
CA VAL A 204 16.01 -14.96 14.55
C VAL A 204 14.83 -14.25 15.22
N SER A 205 13.60 -14.57 14.79
CA SER A 205 12.38 -13.88 15.22
C SER A 205 12.02 -14.07 16.71
N GLU A 206 12.55 -15.11 17.37
CA GLU A 206 12.35 -15.35 18.81
C GLU A 206 12.90 -14.21 19.67
N GLY A 207 14.00 -13.57 19.23
CA GLY A 207 14.58 -12.41 19.93
C GLY A 207 13.72 -11.14 19.85
N TYR A 208 12.69 -11.11 19.01
CA TYR A 208 11.88 -9.92 18.70
C TYR A 208 10.45 -10.01 19.27
N GLN A 209 10.24 -10.86 20.27
CA GLN A 209 8.96 -11.00 20.97
C GLN A 209 8.79 -9.95 22.07
N PHE A 210 8.80 -8.67 21.69
CA PHE A 210 8.67 -7.55 22.63
C PHE A 210 7.26 -7.45 23.22
N ALA A 211 7.14 -6.71 24.34
CA ALA A 211 5.83 -6.40 24.91
C ALA A 211 4.97 -5.60 23.93
N ASN A 212 3.68 -5.91 23.87
CA ASN A 212 2.69 -5.20 23.05
C ASN A 212 2.20 -3.96 23.80
N LEU A 213 2.92 -2.85 23.68
CA LEU A 213 2.62 -1.61 24.39
C LEU A 213 1.66 -0.77 23.57
N ARG A 214 0.46 -0.52 24.12
CA ARG A 214 -0.50 0.36 23.49
C ARG A 214 -0.14 1.82 23.75
N THR A 215 -0.22 2.65 22.72
CA THR A 215 -0.23 4.11 22.91
C THR A 215 -1.60 4.54 23.39
N SER A 216 -1.62 5.22 24.54
CA SER A 216 -2.75 5.94 25.10
C SER A 216 -3.15 7.14 24.25
#